data_AF-A0AAW7L861-F1
#
_entry.id   AF-A0AAW7L861-F1
#
_cell.length_a   1.000
_cell.length_b   1.000
_cell.length_c   1.000
_cell.angle_alpha   90.00
_cell.angle_beta   90.00
_cell.angle_gamma   90.00
#
_symmetry.space_group_name_H-M   'P 1'
#
loop_
_entity.id
_entity.type
_entity.pdbx_description
1 polymer ?
#
loop_
_entity_poly.entity_id
_entity_poly.type
_entity_poly.pdbx_seq_one_letter_code
_entity_poly.pdbx_strand_id
1 'polypeptide(L)' 'MELTTEVVTLLIANGDLTNAHNYRFVEQPEKLLSHDYSEMNNKLYTFLEKLAAHYLSK' A
#
# COMPACT_ATOMS: atom_id res chain seq x y z
N MET A 1 3.48 -0.46 -7.73
CA MET A 1 2.36 -1.08 -6.98
C MET A 1 2.11 -0.22 -5.77
N GLU A 2 1.41 0.86 -6.05
CA GLU A 2 1.00 1.91 -5.15
C GLU A 2 -0.29 1.45 -4.48
N LEU A 3 -0.26 1.26 -3.15
CA LEU A 3 -1.51 1.05 -2.42
C LEU A 3 -2.26 2.37 -2.46
N THR A 4 -3.53 2.33 -2.86
CA THR A 4 -4.46 3.45 -2.75
C THR A 4 -5.63 3.00 -1.89
N THR A 5 -6.37 3.95 -1.33
CA THR A 5 -7.57 3.65 -0.54
C THR A 5 -8.56 2.78 -1.34
N GLU A 6 -8.68 3.00 -2.64
CA GLU A 6 -9.52 2.20 -3.53
C GLU A 6 -9.03 0.75 -3.64
N VAL A 7 -7.74 0.54 -3.92
CA VAL A 7 -7.14 -0.80 -4.02
C VAL A 7 -7.28 -1.53 -2.67
N VAL A 8 -7.03 -0.85 -1.57
CA VAL A 8 -7.17 -1.42 -0.22
C VAL A 8 -8.61 -1.77 0.10
N THR A 9 -9.58 -0.96 -0.32
CA THR A 9 -11.01 -1.27 -0.20
C THR A 9 -11.36 -2.56 -0.93
N LEU A 10 -10.87 -2.73 -2.16
CA LEU A 10 -11.09 -3.95 -2.93
C LEU A 10 -10.42 -5.17 -2.29
N LEU A 11 -9.22 -5.00 -1.71
CA LEU A 11 -8.52 -6.07 -0.99
C LEU A 11 -9.27 -6.49 0.27
N ILE A 12 -9.82 -5.53 1.03
CA ILE A 12 -10.67 -5.80 2.20
C ILE A 12 -11.93 -6.56 1.76
N ALA A 13 -12.59 -6.12 0.69
CA ALA A 13 -13.84 -6.73 0.22
C ALA A 13 -13.66 -8.18 -0.27
N ASN A 14 -12.46 -8.54 -0.76
CA ASN A 14 -12.13 -9.89 -1.20
C ASN A 14 -11.37 -10.71 -0.15
N GLY A 15 -10.99 -10.11 0.98
CA GLY A 15 -10.22 -10.73 2.05
C GLY A 15 -11.11 -11.22 3.19
N ASP A 16 -10.80 -12.41 3.73
CA ASP A 16 -11.43 -12.86 4.97
C ASP A 16 -10.70 -12.25 6.18
N LEU A 17 -11.17 -11.07 6.60
CA LEU A 17 -10.66 -10.33 7.76
C LEU A 17 -11.48 -10.59 9.03
N THR A 18 -12.42 -11.54 9.00
CA THR A 18 -13.32 -11.85 10.14
C THR A 18 -12.53 -12.19 11.41
N ASN A 19 -11.38 -12.85 11.24
CA ASN A 19 -10.48 -13.25 12.33
C ASN A 19 -9.23 -12.35 12.44
N ALA A 20 -9.22 -11.16 11.84
CA ALA A 20 -8.07 -10.26 11.86
C ALA A 20 -7.55 -9.98 13.29
N HIS A 21 -8.45 -9.95 14.27
CA HIS A 21 -8.13 -9.76 15.70
C HIS A 21 -7.27 -10.88 16.30
N ASN A 22 -7.24 -12.07 15.68
CA ASN A 22 -6.44 -13.20 16.13
C ASN A 22 -4.98 -13.15 15.65
N TYR A 23 -4.63 -12.20 14.78
CA TYR A 23 -3.30 -12.10 14.19
C TYR A 23 -2.63 -10.78 14.59
N ARG A 24 -1.45 -10.89 15.22
CA ARG A 24 -0.68 -9.74 15.75
C ARG A 24 -0.36 -8.66 14.70
N PHE A 25 -0.25 -9.04 13.43
CA PHE A 25 0.18 -8.15 12.35
C PHE A 25 -0.93 -7.85 11.34
N VAL A 26 -2.17 -8.29 11.60
CA VAL A 26 -3.31 -7.99 10.73
C VAL A 26 -4.09 -6.84 11.36
N GLU A 27 -4.18 -5.74 10.62
CA GLU A 27 -4.96 -4.58 11.04
C GLU A 27 -6.42 -4.74 10.62
N GLN A 28 -7.31 -4.09 11.38
CA GLN A 28 -8.73 -4.07 11.07
C GLN A 28 -9.01 -3.22 9.81
N PRO A 29 -10.07 -3.53 9.04
CA PRO A 29 -10.45 -2.81 7.84
C PRO A 29 -10.50 -1.28 8.01
N GLU A 30 -11.06 -0.81 9.12
CA GLU A 30 -11.23 0.63 9.39
C GLU A 30 -9.87 1.32 9.54
N LYS A 31 -8.90 0.62 10.16
CA LYS A 31 -7.55 1.15 10.34
C LYS A 31 -6.82 1.20 9.00
N LEU A 32 -6.91 0.15 8.19
CA LEU A 32 -6.34 0.11 6.85
C LEU A 32 -6.88 1.25 5.97
N LEU A 33 -8.18 1.52 5.98
CA LEU A 33 -8.77 2.61 5.21
C LEU A 33 -8.36 4.02 5.69
N SER A 34 -7.93 4.15 6.94
CA SER A 34 -7.45 5.42 7.52
C SER A 34 -5.98 5.73 7.23
N HIS A 35 -5.24 4.77 6.65
CA HIS A 35 -3.82 4.96 6.37
C HIS A 35 -3.60 5.95 5.23
N ASP A 36 -2.67 6.87 5.43
CA ASP A 36 -2.18 7.72 4.34
C ASP A 36 -1.13 6.95 3.53
N TYR A 37 -1.59 6.36 2.43
CA TYR A 37 -0.72 5.64 1.50
C TYR A 37 0.16 6.57 0.65
N SER A 38 -0.07 7.89 0.70
CA SER A 38 0.67 8.86 -0.10
C SER A 38 2.15 8.88 0.24
N GLU A 39 2.52 8.75 1.52
CA GLU A 39 3.93 8.73 1.94
C GLU A 39 4.68 7.52 1.33
N MET A 40 4.06 6.34 1.38
CA MET A 40 4.64 5.11 0.82
C MET A 40 4.75 5.21 -0.70
N ASN A 41 3.71 5.71 -1.36
CA ASN A 41 3.70 5.88 -2.81
C ASN A 41 4.75 6.91 -3.26
N ASN A 42 4.93 8.00 -2.52
CA ASN A 42 5.97 9.00 -2.80
C ASN A 42 7.39 8.41 -2.71
N LYS A 43 7.65 7.54 -1.72
CA LYS A 43 8.93 6.82 -1.62
C LYS A 43 9.14 5.91 -2.82
N LEU A 44 8.09 5.20 -3.27
CA LEU A 44 8.15 4.36 -4.46
C LEU A 44 8.42 5.19 -5.73
N TYR A 45 7.71 6.31 -5.94
CA TYR A 45 7.92 7.19 -7.08
C TYR A 45 9.34 7.76 -7.09
N THR A 46 9.82 8.27 -5.95
CA THR A 46 11.20 8.78 -5.83
C THR A 46 12.24 7.70 -6.19
N PHE A 47 12.02 6.46 -5.77
CA PHE A 47 12.89 5.34 -6.13
C PHE A 47 12.86 5.08 -7.63
N LEU A 48 11.67 5.01 -8.23
CA LEU A 48 11.48 4.77 -9.67
C LEU A 48 12.07 5.90 -10.53
N GLU A 49 11.95 7.15 -10.10
CA GLU A 49 12.59 8.30 -10.76
C GLU A 49 14.11 8.14 -10.79
N LYS A 50 14.73 7.83 -9.65
CA LYS A 50 16.18 7.61 -9.57
C LYS A 50 16.62 6.41 -10.42
N LEU A 51 15.83 5.33 -10.40
CA LEU A 51 16.08 4.14 -11.19
C LEU A 51 16.04 4.46 -12.69
N ALA A 52 14.98 5.12 -13.15
CA ALA A 52 14.82 5.53 -14.54
C ALA A 52 15.94 6.47 -14.98
N ALA A 53 16.28 7.46 -14.15
CA ALA A 53 17.40 8.38 -14.43
C ALA A 53 18.73 7.64 -14.58
N HIS A 54 18.98 6.58 -13.79
CA HIS A 54 20.17 5.76 -13.96
C HIS A 54 20.16 5.00 -15.30
N TYR A 55 19.04 4.40 -15.70
CA TYR A 55 18.98 3.63 -16.94
C TYR A 55 18.95 4.49 -18.20
N LEU A 56 18.39 5.72 -18.13
CA LEU A 56 18.32 6.66 -19.25
C LEU A 56 19.60 7.50 -19.43
N SER A 57 20.48 7.55 -18.43
CA SER A 57 21.78 8.23 -18.52
C SER A 57 22.93 7.32 -18.98
N LYS A 58 22.62 6.06 -19.32
CA LYS A 58 23.51 5.11 -20.00
C LYS A 58 23.18 5.03 -21.48
#